data_AF-A0A0C9VMF5-F1
#
_entry.id   AF-A0A0C9VMF5-F1
#
_cell.length_a   1.000
_cell.length_b   1.000
_cell.length_c   1.000
_cell.angle_alpha   90.00
_cell.angle_beta   90.00
_cell.angle_gamma   90.00
#
_symmetry.space_group_name_H-M   'P 1'
#
loop_
_entity.id
_entity.type
_entity.pdbx_description
1 polymer ?
#
loop_
_entity_poly.entity_id
_entity_poly.type
_entity_poly.pdbx_seq_one_letter_code
_entity_poly.pdbx_strand_id
1 'polypeptide(L)'
;MSYQIIDPLGNVAHDAIHDIESFFWLLIHIMLTRNGPGGSRRDISVALAGVLDLYFHGDPGTLSRKKGGLFLFSKKYEDAQAELSNLMVHFDSYFEPLKSLVQQWWNLLYFAHKYEAYELWNIHANTLRILDKPLPGPSSAQSEQTNPEVNRREEYHKSTLDAIKNSTIARRPQPRTPEKRDRKATSTASAQPVDPVSQIAGRGPSKKHRKEKATGH
;
A
#
# COMPACT_ATOMS: atom_id res chain seq x y z
N MET A 1 5.13 2.30 -7.46
CA MET A 1 5.87 3.51 -7.03
C MET A 1 5.39 4.69 -7.85
N SER A 2 4.95 5.75 -7.16
CA SER A 2 4.40 6.99 -7.73
C SER A 2 5.46 7.83 -8.44
N TYR A 3 5.07 8.56 -9.49
CA TYR A 3 6.02 9.36 -10.28
C TYR A 3 6.73 10.47 -9.49
N GLN A 4 6.06 11.08 -8.51
CA GLN A 4 6.64 12.13 -7.66
C GLN A 4 7.65 11.58 -6.66
N ILE A 5 7.45 10.34 -6.20
CA ILE A 5 8.38 9.65 -5.30
C ILE A 5 9.60 9.12 -6.05
N ILE A 6 9.45 8.77 -7.33
CA ILE A 6 10.55 8.28 -8.17
C ILE A 6 11.40 9.44 -8.71
N ASP A 7 10.87 10.67 -8.75
CA ASP A 7 11.57 11.82 -9.31
C ASP A 7 12.92 12.04 -8.57
N PRO A 8 14.07 11.91 -9.27
CA PRO A 8 15.38 12.10 -8.64
C PRO A 8 15.62 13.54 -8.13
N LEU A 9 14.79 14.49 -8.54
CA LEU A 9 14.81 15.88 -8.06
C LEU A 9 13.74 16.16 -7.00
N GLY A 10 12.88 15.17 -6.70
CA GLY A 10 11.68 15.32 -5.88
C GLY A 10 11.97 15.40 -4.38
N ASN A 11 11.74 16.59 -3.79
CA ASN A 11 11.59 16.78 -2.34
C ASN A 11 10.10 16.72 -1.93
N VAL A 12 9.30 15.87 -2.56
CA VAL A 12 7.86 15.79 -2.30
C VAL A 12 7.61 14.91 -1.08
N ALA A 13 6.89 15.46 -0.11
CA ALA A 13 6.46 14.68 1.06
C ALA A 13 5.48 13.60 0.63
N HIS A 14 5.67 12.39 1.14
CA HIS A 14 4.80 11.27 0.81
C HIS A 14 3.39 11.47 1.40
N ASP A 15 2.35 11.32 0.59
CA ASP A 15 0.94 11.41 0.97
C ASP A 15 0.11 10.23 0.40
N ALA A 16 -1.14 10.12 0.83
CA ALA A 16 -2.10 9.05 0.48
C ALA A 16 -2.26 8.83 -1.03
N ILE A 17 -2.16 9.88 -1.84
CA ILE A 17 -2.24 9.76 -3.31
C ILE A 17 -1.11 8.90 -3.88
N HIS A 18 0.09 8.94 -3.30
CA HIS A 18 1.23 8.15 -3.77
C HIS A 18 1.05 6.66 -3.48
N ASP A 19 0.39 6.31 -2.37
CA ASP A 19 0.04 4.92 -2.05
C ASP A 19 -0.98 4.39 -3.07
N ILE A 20 -2.04 5.15 -3.33
CA ILE A 20 -3.08 4.78 -4.29
C ILE A 20 -2.50 4.71 -5.71
N GLU A 21 -1.66 5.65 -6.11
CA GLU A 21 -0.98 5.61 -7.41
C GLU A 21 -0.05 4.40 -7.51
N SER A 22 0.69 4.09 -6.43
CA SER A 22 1.55 2.90 -6.41
C SER A 22 0.75 1.61 -6.56
N PHE A 23 -0.44 1.54 -5.96
CA PHE A 23 -1.33 0.41 -6.11
C PHE A 23 -1.94 0.33 -7.52
N PHE A 24 -2.32 1.46 -8.11
CA PHE A 24 -2.71 1.53 -9.52
C PHE A 24 -1.62 0.97 -10.43
N TRP A 25 -0.35 1.38 -10.24
CA TRP A 25 0.77 0.85 -11.03
C TRP A 25 1.01 -0.65 -10.85
N LEU A 26 0.75 -1.19 -9.65
CA LEU A 26 0.82 -2.63 -9.40
C LEU A 26 -0.23 -3.38 -10.24
N LEU A 27 -1.47 -2.88 -10.26
CA LEU A 27 -2.54 -3.45 -11.07
C LEU A 27 -2.16 -3.45 -12.56
N ILE A 28 -1.69 -2.33 -13.08
CA ILE A 28 -1.22 -2.20 -14.47
C ILE A 28 -0.09 -3.20 -14.76
N HIS A 29 0.87 -3.36 -13.86
CA HIS A 29 1.96 -4.34 -14.03
C HIS A 29 1.44 -5.77 -14.15
N ILE A 30 0.46 -6.15 -13.32
CA ILE A 30 -0.16 -7.48 -13.38
C ILE A 30 -0.84 -7.67 -14.74
N MET A 31 -1.62 -6.69 -15.19
CA MET A 31 -2.35 -6.73 -16.46
C MET A 31 -1.42 -6.79 -17.69
N LEU A 32 -0.20 -6.26 -17.56
CA LEU A 32 0.83 -6.29 -18.59
C LEU A 32 1.72 -7.53 -18.56
N THR A 33 1.81 -8.27 -17.45
CA THR A 33 2.82 -9.35 -17.31
C THR A 33 2.24 -10.73 -17.07
N ARG A 34 0.93 -10.84 -16.83
CA ARG A 34 0.23 -12.11 -16.57
C ARG A 34 -0.79 -12.39 -17.67
N ASN A 35 -1.09 -13.67 -17.87
CA ASN A 35 -2.12 -14.17 -18.80
C ASN A 35 -3.43 -14.56 -18.07
N GLY A 36 -3.62 -14.03 -16.86
CA GLY A 36 -4.82 -14.25 -16.05
C GLY A 36 -4.58 -15.02 -14.74
N PRO A 37 -5.55 -15.84 -14.31
CA PRO A 37 -5.55 -16.49 -13.00
C PRO A 37 -4.49 -17.59 -12.94
N GLY A 38 -4.05 -17.96 -11.73
CA GLY A 38 -3.00 -18.97 -11.53
C GLY A 38 -1.56 -18.41 -11.59
N GLY A 39 -1.39 -17.14 -11.94
CA GLY A 39 -0.11 -16.46 -11.80
C GLY A 39 0.94 -16.83 -12.85
N SER A 40 0.54 -17.45 -13.95
CA SER A 40 1.44 -17.65 -15.09
C SER A 40 1.88 -16.30 -15.68
N ARG A 41 3.18 -16.19 -15.99
CA ARG A 41 3.68 -15.03 -16.74
C ARG A 41 3.30 -15.21 -18.20
N ARG A 42 2.89 -14.12 -18.85
CA ARG A 42 2.69 -14.13 -20.30
C ARG A 42 4.03 -14.11 -21.02
N ASP A 43 4.01 -14.57 -22.26
CA ASP A 43 5.13 -14.34 -23.15
C ASP A 43 5.18 -12.85 -23.54
N ILE A 44 6.36 -12.25 -23.44
CA ILE A 44 6.56 -10.81 -23.57
C ILE A 44 7.10 -10.53 -24.97
N SER A 45 6.27 -9.89 -25.80
CA SER A 45 6.71 -9.42 -27.12
C SER A 45 7.70 -8.26 -26.99
N VAL A 46 8.50 -8.03 -28.04
CA VAL A 46 9.45 -6.91 -28.10
C VAL A 46 8.76 -5.56 -27.85
N ALA A 47 7.55 -5.37 -28.40
CA ALA A 47 6.77 -4.16 -28.17
C ALA A 47 6.36 -3.99 -26.70
N LEU A 48 5.91 -5.06 -26.05
CA LEU A 48 5.55 -5.04 -24.62
C LEU A 48 6.79 -4.84 -23.73
N ALA A 49 7.94 -5.43 -24.09
CA ALA A 49 9.19 -5.21 -23.36
C ALA A 49 9.55 -3.71 -23.33
N GLY A 50 9.45 -3.02 -24.48
CA GLY A 50 9.67 -1.58 -24.53
C GLY A 50 8.72 -0.77 -23.65
N VAL A 51 7.45 -1.19 -23.55
CA VAL A 51 6.47 -0.57 -22.63
C VAL A 51 6.87 -0.81 -21.17
N LEU A 52 7.30 -2.02 -20.82
CA LEU A 52 7.77 -2.34 -19.47
C LEU A 52 9.02 -1.53 -19.09
N ASP A 53 9.93 -1.32 -20.03
CA ASP A 53 11.09 -0.45 -19.83
C ASP A 53 10.68 0.99 -19.55
N LEU A 54 9.71 1.53 -20.29
CA LEU A 54 9.24 2.91 -20.08
C LEU A 54 8.52 3.14 -18.75
N TYR A 55 7.81 2.14 -18.22
CA TYR A 55 6.94 2.32 -17.05
C TYR A 55 7.38 1.57 -15.79
N PHE A 56 8.30 0.60 -15.87
CA PHE A 56 8.67 -0.26 -14.73
C PHE A 56 10.17 -0.53 -14.59
N HIS A 57 10.93 -0.63 -15.69
CA HIS A 57 12.34 -1.07 -15.64
C HIS A 57 13.36 0.01 -16.03
N GLY A 58 12.91 1.16 -16.52
CA GLY A 58 13.75 2.29 -16.86
C GLY A 58 14.38 2.95 -15.63
N ASP A 59 15.31 3.88 -15.88
CA ASP A 59 15.90 4.70 -14.84
C ASP A 59 14.85 5.62 -14.17
N PRO A 60 15.09 6.11 -12.95
CA PRO A 60 14.13 6.95 -12.23
C PRO A 60 13.63 8.17 -13.01
N GLY A 61 14.49 8.82 -13.81
CA GLY A 61 14.12 9.97 -14.63
C GLY A 61 13.16 9.60 -15.75
N THR A 62 13.42 8.48 -16.44
CA THR A 62 12.51 7.93 -17.46
C THR A 62 11.17 7.55 -16.85
N LEU A 63 11.17 6.81 -15.74
CA LEU A 63 9.96 6.38 -15.06
C LEU A 63 9.12 7.57 -14.59
N SER A 64 9.75 8.54 -13.93
CA SER A 64 9.05 9.74 -13.44
C SER A 64 8.44 10.53 -14.59
N ARG A 65 9.19 10.75 -15.69
CA ARG A 65 8.70 11.45 -16.88
C ARG A 65 7.51 10.73 -17.53
N LYS A 66 7.62 9.42 -17.75
CA LYS A 66 6.58 8.65 -18.42
C LYS A 66 5.32 8.53 -17.59
N LYS A 67 5.45 8.22 -16.29
CA LYS A 67 4.31 8.15 -15.37
C LYS A 67 3.69 9.52 -15.11
N GLY A 68 4.49 10.55 -14.90
CA GLY A 68 4.01 11.92 -14.73
C GLY A 68 3.31 12.46 -15.97
N GLY A 69 3.67 11.97 -17.16
CA GLY A 69 2.95 12.18 -18.42
C GLY A 69 1.47 11.80 -18.34
N LEU A 70 1.13 10.70 -17.65
CA LEU A 70 -0.27 10.29 -17.49
C LEU A 70 -1.06 11.14 -16.49
N PHE A 71 -0.42 11.95 -15.65
CA PHE A 71 -1.10 12.66 -14.57
C PHE A 71 -0.91 14.17 -14.67
N LEU A 72 0.29 14.68 -14.39
CA LEU A 72 0.53 16.11 -14.21
C LEU A 72 1.12 16.77 -15.44
N PHE A 73 2.06 16.11 -16.12
CA PHE A 73 2.88 16.71 -17.18
C PHE A 73 2.12 16.89 -18.50
N SER A 74 1.03 16.14 -18.70
CA SER A 74 0.14 16.37 -19.83
C SER A 74 -0.56 17.71 -19.71
N LYS A 75 -0.47 18.51 -20.79
CA LYS A 75 -1.12 19.82 -20.88
C LYS A 75 -2.62 19.71 -21.07
N LYS A 76 -3.06 18.68 -21.81
CA LYS A 76 -4.47 18.41 -22.11
C LYS A 76 -4.87 17.05 -21.57
N TYR A 77 -6.13 16.94 -21.17
CA TYR A 77 -6.71 15.69 -20.68
C TYR A 77 -6.71 14.62 -21.77
N GLU A 78 -7.00 15.02 -23.01
CA GLU A 78 -7.08 14.13 -24.18
C GLU A 78 -5.73 13.49 -24.50
N ASP A 79 -4.63 14.24 -24.36
CA ASP A 79 -3.28 13.73 -24.57
C ASP A 79 -2.94 12.65 -23.53
N ALA A 80 -3.26 12.93 -22.25
CA ALA A 80 -3.05 11.99 -21.15
C ALA A 80 -3.92 10.72 -21.29
N GLN A 81 -5.16 10.90 -21.76
CA GLN A 81 -6.09 9.80 -22.02
C GLN A 81 -5.64 8.94 -23.21
N ALA A 82 -5.09 9.55 -24.26
CA ALA A 82 -4.53 8.84 -25.39
C ALA A 82 -3.32 8.00 -24.98
N GLU A 83 -2.42 8.55 -24.14
CA GLU A 83 -1.30 7.81 -23.55
C GLU A 83 -1.76 6.61 -22.70
N LEU A 84 -2.79 6.80 -21.87
CA LEU A 84 -3.38 5.68 -21.13
C LEU A 84 -3.94 4.63 -22.08
N SER A 85 -4.68 5.05 -23.11
CA SER A 85 -5.27 4.15 -24.09
C SER A 85 -4.20 3.32 -24.82
N ASN A 86 -3.09 3.96 -25.21
CA ASN A 86 -1.93 3.29 -25.82
C ASN A 86 -1.33 2.25 -24.88
N LEU A 87 -1.22 2.56 -23.58
CA LEU A 87 -0.76 1.59 -22.57
C LEU A 87 -1.72 0.39 -22.45
N MET A 88 -3.03 0.65 -22.45
CA MET A 88 -4.07 -0.37 -22.27
C MET A 88 -4.21 -1.33 -23.46
N VAL A 89 -3.77 -0.95 -24.67
CA VAL A 89 -3.72 -1.85 -25.84
C VAL A 89 -2.84 -3.08 -25.57
N HIS A 90 -1.86 -2.96 -24.68
CA HIS A 90 -0.94 -4.04 -24.37
C HIS A 90 -1.45 -5.02 -23.30
N PHE A 91 -2.58 -4.74 -22.67
CA PHE A 91 -3.17 -5.64 -21.67
C PHE A 91 -3.51 -6.98 -22.29
N ASP A 92 -3.34 -8.04 -21.50
CA ASP A 92 -3.82 -9.36 -21.89
C ASP A 92 -5.34 -9.36 -22.04
N SER A 93 -5.87 -10.09 -23.03
CA SER A 93 -7.31 -10.12 -23.33
C SER A 93 -8.15 -10.66 -22.17
N TYR A 94 -7.55 -11.45 -21.27
CA TYR A 94 -8.19 -11.85 -20.03
C TYR A 94 -8.66 -10.63 -19.20
N PHE A 95 -7.87 -9.55 -19.21
CA PHE A 95 -8.15 -8.34 -18.42
C PHE A 95 -9.00 -7.30 -19.16
N GLU A 96 -9.56 -7.61 -20.33
CA GLU A 96 -10.43 -6.68 -21.08
C GLU A 96 -11.56 -6.08 -20.22
N PRO A 97 -12.29 -6.85 -19.37
CA PRO A 97 -13.35 -6.29 -18.52
C PRO A 97 -12.86 -5.23 -17.54
N LEU A 98 -11.58 -5.26 -17.15
CA LEU A 98 -11.00 -4.33 -16.18
C LEU A 98 -10.61 -2.98 -16.80
N LYS A 99 -10.59 -2.84 -18.12
CA LYS A 99 -10.21 -1.58 -18.78
C LYS A 99 -11.06 -0.40 -18.33
N SER A 100 -12.36 -0.61 -18.17
CA SER A 100 -13.29 0.43 -17.68
C SER A 100 -13.00 0.85 -16.23
N LEU A 101 -12.55 -0.09 -15.39
CA LEU A 101 -12.12 0.18 -14.02
C LEU A 101 -10.80 0.97 -14.01
N VAL A 102 -9.83 0.56 -14.83
CA VAL A 102 -8.54 1.27 -15.00
C VAL A 102 -8.77 2.71 -15.45
N GLN A 103 -9.65 2.95 -16.42
CA GLN A 103 -9.98 4.30 -16.89
C GLN A 103 -10.58 5.16 -15.76
N GLN A 104 -11.53 4.62 -14.99
CA GLN A 104 -12.15 5.35 -13.89
C GLN A 104 -11.17 5.68 -12.77
N TRP A 105 -10.30 4.74 -12.42
CA TRP A 105 -9.27 4.95 -11.41
C TRP A 105 -8.22 5.95 -11.90
N TRP A 106 -7.77 5.84 -13.15
CA TRP A 106 -6.88 6.83 -13.73
C TRP A 106 -7.50 8.24 -13.74
N ASN A 107 -8.78 8.38 -14.11
CA ASN A 107 -9.47 9.67 -14.05
C ASN A 107 -9.39 10.27 -12.64
N LEU A 108 -9.71 9.48 -11.60
CA LEU A 108 -9.61 9.91 -10.20
C LEU A 108 -8.21 10.42 -9.85
N LEU A 109 -7.17 9.65 -10.22
CA LEU A 109 -5.78 10.02 -9.97
C LEU A 109 -5.34 11.25 -10.77
N TYR A 110 -5.76 11.36 -12.04
CA TYR A 110 -5.49 12.51 -12.89
C TYR A 110 -6.07 13.78 -12.28
N PHE A 111 -7.35 13.76 -11.88
CA PHE A 111 -8.00 14.92 -11.27
C PHE A 111 -7.38 15.27 -9.91
N ALA A 112 -7.05 14.27 -9.08
CA ALA A 112 -6.41 14.49 -7.80
C ALA A 112 -5.01 15.13 -7.93
N HIS A 113 -4.18 14.65 -8.87
CA HIS A 113 -2.88 15.24 -9.16
C HIS A 113 -2.97 16.63 -9.82
N LYS A 114 -3.96 16.86 -10.69
CA LYS A 114 -4.06 18.09 -11.48
C LYS A 114 -4.66 19.26 -10.71
N TYR A 115 -5.64 18.99 -9.85
CA TYR A 115 -6.44 20.02 -9.19
C TYR A 115 -6.28 20.03 -7.66
N GLU A 116 -5.66 19.02 -7.06
CA GLU A 116 -5.37 18.92 -5.62
C GLU A 116 -6.57 19.26 -4.71
N ALA A 117 -7.77 18.86 -5.16
CA ALA A 117 -9.04 19.24 -4.54
C ALA A 117 -9.69 18.07 -3.77
N TYR A 118 -11.03 18.01 -3.74
CA TYR A 118 -11.80 17.04 -2.97
C TYR A 118 -11.37 15.58 -3.19
N GLU A 119 -10.97 15.25 -4.42
CA GLU A 119 -10.51 13.93 -4.86
C GLU A 119 -9.27 13.47 -4.09
N LEU A 120 -8.35 14.39 -3.80
CA LEU A 120 -7.10 14.13 -3.08
C LEU A 120 -7.37 13.75 -1.62
N TRP A 121 -8.20 14.55 -0.93
CA TRP A 121 -8.52 14.33 0.49
C TRP A 121 -9.32 13.05 0.76
N ASN A 122 -10.03 12.55 -0.26
CA ASN A 122 -10.87 11.35 -0.15
C ASN A 122 -10.38 10.22 -1.06
N ILE A 123 -9.09 10.23 -1.43
CA ILE A 123 -8.55 9.34 -2.47
C ILE A 123 -8.79 7.86 -2.16
N HIS A 124 -8.64 7.44 -0.91
CA HIS A 124 -8.92 6.06 -0.49
C HIS A 124 -10.40 5.69 -0.65
N ALA A 125 -11.31 6.52 -0.12
CA ALA A 125 -12.75 6.26 -0.17
C ALA A 125 -13.28 6.25 -1.62
N ASN A 126 -12.79 7.16 -2.46
CA ASN A 126 -13.13 7.20 -3.87
C ASN A 126 -12.58 5.99 -4.63
N THR A 127 -11.35 5.55 -4.31
CA THR A 127 -10.77 4.33 -4.88
C THR A 127 -11.58 3.09 -4.50
N LEU A 128 -11.96 2.94 -3.23
CA LEU A 128 -12.82 1.83 -2.78
C LEU A 128 -14.15 1.83 -3.52
N ARG A 129 -14.79 2.99 -3.69
CA ARG A 129 -16.04 3.11 -4.47
C ARG A 129 -15.88 2.67 -5.93
N ILE A 130 -14.69 2.83 -6.52
CA ILE A 130 -14.41 2.33 -7.88
C ILE A 130 -14.25 0.82 -7.86
N LEU A 131 -13.52 0.27 -6.88
CA LEU A 131 -13.27 -1.16 -6.73
C LEU A 131 -14.52 -1.98 -6.37
N ASP A 132 -15.45 -1.38 -5.64
CA ASP A 132 -16.71 -2.01 -5.24
C ASP A 132 -17.73 -2.10 -6.39
N LYS A 133 -17.46 -1.45 -7.54
CA LYS A 133 -18.35 -1.55 -8.69
C LYS A 133 -18.28 -2.96 -9.28
N PRO A 134 -19.42 -3.56 -9.64
CA PRO A 134 -19.42 -4.83 -10.33
C PRO A 134 -18.67 -4.68 -11.65
N LEU A 135 -17.74 -5.61 -11.91
CA LEU A 135 -17.10 -5.69 -13.21
C LEU A 135 -18.14 -6.03 -14.27
N PRO A 136 -18.02 -5.50 -15.50
CA PRO A 136 -18.78 -6.03 -16.62
C PRO A 136 -18.52 -7.54 -16.71
N GLY A 137 -19.52 -8.30 -17.16
CA GLY A 137 -19.57 -9.77 -17.11
C GLY A 137 -18.30 -10.49 -17.60
N PRO A 138 -18.23 -11.82 -17.44
CA PRO A 138 -17.00 -12.59 -17.65
C PRO A 138 -16.33 -12.21 -18.97
N SER A 139 -15.00 -12.03 -18.95
CA SER A 139 -14.23 -11.87 -20.18
C SER A 139 -14.60 -13.00 -21.14
N SER A 140 -14.76 -12.68 -22.43
CA SER A 140 -14.91 -13.70 -23.47
C SER A 140 -13.68 -14.62 -23.52
N ALA A 141 -12.54 -14.18 -22.98
CA ALA A 141 -11.37 -15.00 -22.73
C ALA A 141 -11.51 -15.76 -21.41
N GLN A 142 -12.08 -16.97 -21.46
CA GLN A 142 -11.94 -17.93 -20.36
C GLN A 142 -10.53 -18.48 -20.36
N SER A 143 -9.73 -18.11 -19.36
CA SER A 143 -8.42 -18.75 -19.15
C SER A 143 -8.64 -20.18 -18.66
N GLU A 144 -7.92 -21.15 -19.23
CA GLU A 144 -7.91 -22.55 -18.77
C GLU A 144 -7.53 -22.67 -17.29
N GLN A 145 -6.78 -21.69 -16.76
CA GLN A 145 -6.35 -21.61 -15.37
C GLN A 145 -7.44 -21.11 -14.42
N THR A 146 -8.59 -20.66 -14.93
CA THR A 146 -9.65 -20.05 -14.09
C THR A 146 -10.18 -21.05 -13.08
N ASN A 147 -10.65 -22.21 -13.54
CA ASN A 147 -11.23 -23.23 -12.64
C ASN A 147 -10.18 -23.81 -11.66
N PRO A 148 -8.96 -24.18 -12.09
CA PRO A 148 -7.91 -24.60 -11.16
C PRO A 148 -7.58 -23.56 -10.09
N GLU A 149 -7.46 -22.29 -10.46
CA GLU A 149 -7.17 -21.22 -9.49
C GLU A 149 -8.33 -20.97 -8.53
N VAL A 150 -9.58 -21.05 -9.00
CA VAL A 150 -10.77 -20.97 -8.13
C VAL A 150 -10.74 -22.11 -7.11
N ASN A 151 -10.55 -23.35 -7.55
CA ASN A 151 -10.46 -24.51 -6.66
C ASN A 151 -9.32 -24.35 -5.64
N ARG A 152 -8.13 -23.92 -6.08
CA ARG A 152 -6.98 -23.65 -5.18
C ARG A 152 -7.34 -22.63 -4.10
N ARG A 153 -8.07 -21.56 -4.45
CA ARG A 153 -8.49 -20.53 -3.49
C ARG A 153 -9.51 -21.05 -2.49
N GLU A 154 -10.48 -21.83 -2.95
CA GLU A 154 -11.47 -22.46 -2.08
C GLU A 154 -10.82 -23.44 -1.10
N GLU A 155 -9.89 -24.26 -1.57
CA GLU A 155 -9.10 -25.18 -0.75
C GLU A 155 -8.25 -24.43 0.28
N TYR A 156 -7.55 -23.37 -0.14
CA TYR A 156 -6.76 -22.53 0.76
C TYR A 156 -7.64 -21.88 1.83
N HIS A 157 -8.80 -21.35 1.44
CA HIS A 157 -9.74 -20.73 2.38
C HIS A 157 -10.26 -21.74 3.40
N LYS A 158 -10.68 -22.93 2.94
CA LYS A 158 -11.12 -24.03 3.79
C LYS A 158 -10.01 -24.45 4.76
N SER A 159 -8.79 -24.69 4.25
CA SER A 159 -7.63 -25.05 5.08
C SER A 159 -7.30 -23.97 6.11
N THR A 160 -7.41 -22.70 5.75
CA THR A 160 -7.17 -21.58 6.68
C THR A 160 -8.22 -21.55 7.78
N LEU A 161 -9.50 -21.71 7.44
CA LEU A 161 -10.59 -21.79 8.41
C LEU A 161 -10.42 -22.99 9.37
N ASP A 162 -10.04 -24.14 8.84
CA ASP A 162 -9.81 -25.35 9.63
C ASP A 162 -8.61 -25.18 10.57
N ALA A 163 -7.53 -24.55 10.10
CA ALA A 163 -6.38 -24.20 10.95
C ALA A 163 -6.74 -23.21 12.07
N ILE A 164 -7.56 -22.19 11.78
CA ILE A 164 -8.05 -21.25 12.79
C ILE A 164 -8.91 -21.97 13.84
N LYS A 165 -9.86 -22.82 13.41
CA LYS A 165 -10.70 -23.60 14.33
C LYS A 165 -9.87 -24.54 15.21
N ASN A 166 -8.92 -25.27 14.61
CA ASN A 166 -8.08 -26.22 15.32
C ASN A 166 -7.06 -25.53 16.25
N SER A 167 -6.53 -24.36 15.86
CA SER A 167 -5.66 -23.55 16.73
C SER A 167 -6.41 -22.94 17.92
N THR A 168 -7.71 -22.63 17.76
CA THR A 168 -8.58 -22.17 18.87
C THR A 168 -8.82 -23.29 19.88
N ILE A 169 -8.83 -24.55 19.44
CA ILE A 169 -8.94 -25.73 20.33
C ILE A 169 -7.64 -25.97 21.09
N ALA A 170 -6.49 -25.54 20.55
CA ALA A 170 -5.17 -25.75 21.13
C ALA A 170 -4.60 -24.52 21.87
N ARG A 171 -5.39 -23.81 22.70
CA ARG A 171 -4.96 -23.12 23.93
C ARG A 171 -6.03 -22.17 24.48
N ARG A 172 -6.72 -22.62 25.52
CA ARG A 172 -6.87 -21.79 26.72
C ARG A 172 -6.21 -22.56 27.87
N PRO A 173 -4.95 -22.26 28.24
CA PRO A 173 -4.48 -22.63 29.56
C PRO A 173 -5.44 -21.97 30.54
N GLN A 174 -6.17 -22.77 31.30
CA GLN A 174 -6.86 -22.28 32.48
C GLN A 174 -5.82 -21.51 33.31
N PRO A 175 -6.09 -20.26 33.73
CA PRO A 175 -5.19 -19.59 34.65
C PRO A 175 -5.05 -20.48 35.88
N ARG A 176 -3.86 -21.06 36.08
CA ARG A 176 -3.54 -21.75 37.33
C ARG A 176 -3.46 -20.65 38.38
N THR A 177 -4.56 -20.42 39.08
CA THR A 177 -4.56 -19.67 40.33
C THR A 177 -3.54 -20.34 41.25
N PRO A 178 -2.57 -19.59 41.80
CA PRO A 178 -1.66 -20.17 42.77
C PRO A 178 -2.46 -20.65 43.97
N GLU A 179 -2.23 -21.90 44.36
CA GLU A 179 -2.85 -22.56 45.50
C GLU A 179 -2.64 -21.69 46.75
N LYS A 180 -3.74 -21.37 47.46
CA LYS A 180 -3.67 -20.61 48.71
C LYS A 180 -2.80 -21.39 49.69
N ARG A 181 -1.57 -20.92 49.93
CA ARG A 181 -0.82 -21.31 51.12
C ARG A 181 -1.61 -20.87 52.33
N ASP A 182 -2.05 -21.85 53.13
CA ASP A 182 -2.55 -21.62 54.48
C ASP A 182 -1.47 -20.90 55.29
N ARG A 183 -1.62 -19.57 55.40
CA ARG A 183 -0.81 -18.77 56.33
C ARG A 183 -1.44 -18.91 57.70
N LYS A 184 -0.89 -19.85 58.47
CA LYS A 184 -1.04 -19.93 59.92
C LYS A 184 -0.69 -18.56 60.51
N ALA A 185 -1.64 -18.01 61.26
CA ALA A 185 -1.56 -16.68 61.85
C ALA A 185 -0.32 -16.53 62.75
N THR A 186 0.42 -15.44 62.59
CA THR A 186 1.13 -14.80 63.70
C THR A 186 1.07 -13.29 63.50
N SER A 187 0.42 -12.66 64.47
CA SER A 187 0.22 -11.22 64.66
C SER A 187 1.53 -10.51 64.94
N THR A 188 1.77 -9.34 64.34
CA THR A 188 1.83 -8.04 65.06
C THR A 188 2.12 -6.82 64.15
N ALA A 189 1.44 -5.71 64.47
CA ALA A 189 1.77 -4.29 64.26
C ALA A 189 1.52 -3.58 62.90
N SER A 190 0.31 -3.00 62.79
CA SER A 190 -0.05 -1.58 62.50
C SER A 190 0.84 -0.71 61.60
N ALA A 191 0.30 -0.25 60.46
CA ALA A 191 -0.23 1.12 60.24
C ALA A 191 -0.59 1.35 58.75
N GLN A 192 -1.48 2.32 58.52
CA GLN A 192 -2.36 2.52 57.35
C GLN A 192 -1.74 3.24 56.12
N PRO A 193 -2.48 3.41 55.00
CA PRO A 193 -1.96 3.50 53.62
C PRO A 193 -1.75 4.93 53.12
N VAL A 194 -0.95 5.09 52.07
CA VAL A 194 -0.87 6.32 51.27
C VAL A 194 -0.79 6.01 49.78
N ASP A 195 -1.69 6.64 49.04
CA ASP A 195 -1.86 6.66 47.58
C ASP A 195 -0.72 7.39 46.84
N PRO A 196 -0.62 7.25 45.50
CA PRO A 196 0.59 7.52 44.75
C PRO A 196 0.73 9.00 44.37
N VAL A 197 1.93 9.57 44.60
CA VAL A 197 2.29 10.91 44.12
C VAL A 197 3.31 10.82 42.99
N SER A 198 2.85 11.31 41.85
CA SER A 198 3.56 11.88 40.70
C SER A 198 5.00 12.36 40.96
N GLN A 199 5.95 12.00 40.09
CA GLN A 199 7.23 12.70 39.97
C GLN A 199 7.44 13.20 38.53
N ILE A 200 7.09 14.48 38.36
CA ILE A 200 7.72 15.40 37.42
C ILE A 200 8.87 16.11 38.15
N ALA A 201 9.88 16.55 37.37
CA ALA A 201 11.07 17.33 37.70
C ALA A 201 12.32 16.46 37.97
N GLY A 202 13.44 16.62 37.30
CA GLY A 202 13.96 17.77 36.58
C GLY A 202 15.43 17.93 36.99
N ARG A 203 16.36 17.91 36.03
CA ARG A 203 17.72 18.43 36.25
C ARG A 203 18.14 19.25 35.03
N GLY A 204 18.07 20.56 35.23
CA GLY A 204 18.65 21.59 34.37
C GLY A 204 20.17 21.74 34.56
N PRO A 205 20.76 22.79 33.98
CA PRO A 205 22.00 22.71 33.22
C PRO A 205 23.24 23.17 33.99
N SER A 206 24.41 22.68 33.57
CA SER A 206 25.71 23.15 34.10
C SER A 206 26.39 24.09 33.09
N LYS A 207 26.82 25.26 33.57
CA LYS A 207 27.47 26.33 32.78
C LYS A 207 28.73 26.82 33.51
N LYS A 208 29.74 27.17 32.69
CA LYS A 208 30.92 28.05 32.89
C LYS A 208 32.27 27.39 33.26
N HIS A 209 33.26 27.58 32.39
CA HIS A 209 34.20 28.71 32.54
C HIS A 209 34.86 29.15 31.22
N ARG A 210 35.04 30.48 31.12
CA ARG A 210 35.64 31.31 30.05
C ARG A 210 37.10 31.65 30.42
N LYS A 211 37.98 31.80 29.41
CA LYS A 211 39.06 32.82 29.39
C LYS A 211 39.42 33.18 27.93
N GLU A 212 39.49 34.49 27.67
CA GLU A 212 39.83 35.18 26.42
C GLU A 212 41.32 35.52 26.32
N LYS A 213 41.84 35.71 25.09
CA LYS A 213 42.47 36.93 24.50
C LYS A 213 43.11 36.56 23.14
N ALA A 214 42.70 37.14 21.99
CA ALA A 214 43.19 38.37 21.31
C ALA A 214 44.66 38.22 20.78
N THR A 215 45.10 38.50 19.55
CA THR A 215 44.89 39.63 18.58
C THR A 215 45.65 39.37 17.25
N GLY A 216 45.24 40.04 16.16
CA GLY A 216 46.08 40.54 15.04
C GLY A 216 46.36 39.56 13.88
N HIS A 217 46.34 39.92 12.59
CA HIS A 217 46.31 41.22 11.93
C HIS A 217 45.69 41.06 10.52
#